data_AF-A0A0D9QQB3-F1
#
_entry.id   AF-A0A0D9QQB3-F1
#
_cell.length_a   1.000
_cell.length_b   1.000
_cell.length_c   1.000
_cell.angle_alpha   90.00
_cell.angle_beta   90.00
_cell.angle_gamma   90.00
#
_symmetry.space_group_name_H-M   'P 1'
#
loop_
_entity.id
_entity.type
_entity.pdbx_description
1 polymer ?
#
loop_
_entity_poly.entity_id
_entity_poly.type
_entity_poly.pdbx_seq_one_letter_code
_entity_poly.pdbx_strand_id
1 'polypeptide(L)'
;MGKGAVHPNGSNFCRALKYNIVDKMRTLVETNLYDRPRWLEWAERAPPIEVHNISLKSRYNNNKYIDLVKFLLKKYPHLRFQDCYVEGNNNVKGYDFFRNDHIITQMATHQLYYMNRGYGKKEALEKVEKEFYNRRMELEKKQKINMCLSIDKKIKPLYTNGYAYLYEKMADNEKAHLSLILKRLRSMREKLEKEQRQNAAQTHTDSTTNNESNEKSAKTD
;
A
#
# COMPACT_ATOMS: atom_id res chain seq x y z
N MET A 1 -20.02 59.56 -21.87
CA MET A 1 -20.05 58.08 -21.76
C MET A 1 -19.64 57.69 -20.35
N GLY A 2 -20.59 57.22 -19.54
CA GLY A 2 -20.40 56.98 -18.11
C GLY A 2 -19.46 55.79 -17.86
N LYS A 3 -18.27 56.07 -17.33
CA LYS A 3 -17.41 55.06 -16.69
C LYS A 3 -18.07 54.70 -15.36
N GLY A 4 -18.71 53.51 -15.28
CA GLY A 4 -19.27 53.03 -14.02
C GLY A 4 -20.48 52.09 -14.11
N ALA A 5 -21.04 51.81 -15.29
CA ALA A 5 -22.12 50.84 -15.40
C ALA A 5 -21.60 49.40 -15.32
N VAL A 6 -21.62 48.82 -14.11
CA VAL A 6 -21.42 47.38 -13.91
C VAL A 6 -22.67 46.67 -14.41
N HIS A 7 -22.53 45.92 -15.51
CA HIS A 7 -23.61 45.13 -16.10
C HIS A 7 -24.14 44.11 -15.07
N PRO A 8 -25.46 43.88 -14.95
CA PRO A 8 -26.02 42.94 -13.97
C PRO A 8 -25.50 41.51 -14.13
N ASN A 9 -25.02 41.15 -15.33
CA ASN A 9 -24.35 39.86 -15.62
C ASN A 9 -22.81 39.95 -15.72
N GLY A 10 -22.21 41.10 -15.39
CA GLY A 10 -20.76 41.34 -15.45
C GLY A 10 -20.04 40.92 -14.16
N SER A 11 -20.31 39.71 -13.67
CA SER A 11 -19.81 39.24 -12.38
C SER A 11 -18.35 38.74 -12.47
N ASN A 12 -17.39 39.59 -12.09
CA ASN A 12 -16.07 39.11 -11.62
C ASN A 12 -16.08 38.73 -10.13
N PHE A 13 -17.26 38.73 -9.51
CA PHE A 13 -17.47 38.07 -8.23
C PHE A 13 -18.22 36.78 -8.50
N CYS A 14 -17.48 35.67 -8.64
CA CYS A 14 -18.05 34.37 -8.29
C CYS A 14 -18.58 34.51 -6.86
N ARG A 15 -19.86 34.83 -6.69
CA ARG A 15 -20.56 34.66 -5.43
C ARG A 15 -20.62 33.16 -5.21
N ALA A 16 -19.53 32.59 -4.71
CA ALA A 16 -19.54 31.23 -4.21
C ALA A 16 -20.69 31.18 -3.22
N LEU A 17 -21.73 30.41 -3.54
CA LEU A 17 -22.81 30.16 -2.62
C LEU A 17 -22.15 29.57 -1.38
N LYS A 18 -22.11 30.33 -0.28
CA LYS A 18 -21.77 29.78 1.03
C LYS A 18 -22.81 28.68 1.24
N TYR A 19 -22.38 27.42 1.23
CA TYR A 19 -23.24 26.27 1.56
C TYR A 19 -23.60 26.36 3.04
N ASN A 20 -24.42 27.33 3.39
CA ASN A 20 -24.83 27.60 4.75
C ASN A 20 -26.11 26.83 5.06
N ILE A 21 -26.01 25.51 4.92
CA ILE A 21 -27.15 24.60 5.10
C ILE A 21 -27.58 24.58 6.57
N VAL A 22 -26.61 24.67 7.49
CA VAL A 22 -26.86 24.71 8.94
C VAL A 22 -27.69 25.94 9.32
N ASP A 23 -27.27 27.16 8.93
CA ASP A 23 -28.01 28.36 9.32
C ASP A 23 -29.38 28.43 8.63
N LYS A 24 -29.49 27.99 7.37
CA LYS A 24 -30.79 27.89 6.69
C LYS A 24 -31.73 26.92 7.42
N MET A 25 -31.22 25.77 7.85
CA MET A 25 -32.03 24.79 8.57
C MET A 25 -32.42 25.31 9.95
N ARG A 26 -31.53 26.02 10.66
CA ARG A 26 -31.89 26.72 11.92
C ARG A 26 -33.06 27.65 11.71
N THR A 27 -33.02 28.51 10.70
CA THR A 27 -34.12 29.44 10.42
C THR A 27 -35.45 28.73 10.10
N LEU A 28 -35.40 27.57 9.44
CA LEU A 28 -36.61 26.79 9.14
C LEU A 28 -37.21 26.10 10.37
N VAL A 29 -36.35 25.64 11.29
CA VAL A 29 -36.79 25.06 12.56
C VAL A 29 -37.32 26.16 13.50
N GLU A 30 -36.63 27.31 13.57
CA GLU A 30 -37.05 28.47 14.38
C GLU A 30 -38.39 29.05 13.93
N THR A 31 -38.68 29.02 12.63
CA THR A 31 -39.96 29.46 12.07
C THR A 31 -41.08 28.41 12.20
N ASN A 32 -40.81 27.27 12.85
CA ASN A 32 -41.72 26.13 12.97
C ASN A 32 -42.25 25.61 11.62
N LEU A 33 -41.52 25.85 10.52
CA LEU A 33 -41.87 25.32 9.21
C LEU A 33 -41.46 23.84 9.05
N TYR A 34 -40.50 23.39 9.86
CA TYR A 34 -39.93 22.05 9.74
C TYR A 34 -39.48 21.51 11.10
N ASP A 35 -39.65 20.20 11.30
CA ASP A 35 -39.21 19.53 12.52
C ASP A 35 -37.69 19.45 12.61
N ARG A 36 -37.15 19.58 13.82
CA ARG A 36 -35.70 19.62 14.05
C ARG A 36 -35.04 18.29 13.65
N PRO A 37 -34.17 18.26 12.63
CA PRO A 37 -33.55 17.02 12.19
C PRO A 37 -32.35 16.67 13.06
N ARG A 38 -32.11 15.36 13.26
CA ARG A 38 -31.04 14.84 14.13
C ARG A 38 -29.63 15.28 13.70
N TRP A 39 -29.40 15.47 12.41
CA TRP A 39 -28.09 15.93 11.91
C TRP A 39 -27.81 17.39 12.28
N LEU A 40 -28.83 18.23 12.47
CA LEU A 40 -28.65 19.62 12.87
C LEU A 40 -28.10 19.71 14.29
N GLU A 41 -28.60 18.88 15.21
CA GLU A 41 -28.06 18.78 16.57
C GLU A 41 -26.58 18.38 16.59
N TRP A 42 -26.18 17.44 15.73
CA TRP A 42 -24.79 17.02 15.58
C TRP A 42 -23.92 18.12 14.97
N ALA A 43 -24.43 18.83 13.96
CA ALA A 43 -23.76 19.96 13.34
C ALA A 43 -23.63 21.16 14.29
N GLU A 44 -24.55 21.34 15.24
CA GLU A 44 -24.43 22.38 16.27
C GLU A 44 -23.41 22.03 17.34
N ARG A 45 -23.31 20.74 17.70
CA ARG A 45 -22.29 20.26 18.62
C ARG A 45 -20.88 20.29 18.02
N ALA A 46 -20.77 20.06 16.71
CA ALA A 46 -19.54 20.09 15.94
C ALA A 46 -19.75 20.92 14.65
N PRO A 47 -19.61 22.26 14.71
CA PRO A 47 -19.86 23.11 13.56
C PRO A 47 -18.93 22.75 12.40
N PRO A 48 -19.42 22.78 11.15
CA PRO A 48 -18.59 22.52 9.99
C PRO A 48 -17.46 23.55 9.94
N ILE A 49 -16.26 23.09 9.57
CA ILE A 49 -15.08 23.94 9.45
C ILE A 49 -15.40 25.09 8.48
N GLU A 50 -15.20 26.33 8.93
CA GLU A 50 -15.39 27.48 8.08
C GLU A 50 -14.38 27.42 6.93
N VAL A 51 -14.87 27.07 5.75
CA VAL A 51 -14.12 27.15 4.50
C VAL A 51 -13.96 28.62 4.14
N HIS A 52 -13.08 29.30 4.86
CA HIS A 52 -12.52 30.60 4.50
C HIS A 52 -11.84 30.44 3.14
N ASN A 53 -12.61 30.71 2.07
CA ASN A 53 -12.20 30.72 0.67
C ASN A 53 -11.02 29.79 0.38
N ILE A 54 -11.29 28.47 0.32
CA ILE A 54 -10.35 27.51 -0.30
C ILE A 54 -9.94 28.02 -1.69
N SER A 55 -10.85 28.73 -2.38
CA SER A 55 -10.64 29.43 -3.65
C SER A 55 -9.61 30.57 -3.62
N LEU A 56 -9.34 31.25 -2.49
CA LEU A 56 -8.36 32.35 -2.41
C LEU A 56 -6.97 31.89 -1.96
N LYS A 57 -6.85 30.66 -1.43
CA LYS A 57 -5.59 30.12 -0.88
C LYS A 57 -5.06 28.89 -1.61
N SER A 58 -5.66 28.45 -2.71
CA SER A 58 -5.04 27.45 -3.57
C SER A 58 -3.87 28.09 -4.33
N ARG A 59 -2.77 28.38 -3.64
CA ARG A 59 -1.48 28.61 -4.31
C ARG A 59 -1.20 27.33 -5.08
N TYR A 60 -1.18 27.41 -6.40
CA TYR A 60 -0.77 26.30 -7.25
C TYR A 60 0.67 25.93 -6.87
N ASN A 61 0.83 24.88 -6.08
CA ASN A 61 2.14 24.41 -5.68
C ASN A 61 2.71 23.61 -6.84
N ASN A 62 3.56 24.26 -7.64
CA ASN A 62 4.28 23.60 -8.72
C ASN A 62 5.41 22.74 -8.13
N ASN A 63 5.04 21.57 -7.60
CA ASN A 63 5.98 20.64 -7.02
C ASN A 63 6.73 19.87 -8.13
N LYS A 64 7.91 20.38 -8.51
CA LYS A 64 8.80 19.76 -9.51
C LYS A 64 9.22 18.32 -9.15
N TYR A 65 9.14 17.94 -7.87
CA TYR A 65 9.55 16.61 -7.41
C TYR A 65 8.83 15.48 -8.12
N ILE A 66 7.50 15.60 -8.31
CA ILE A 66 6.69 14.54 -8.93
C ILE A 66 7.14 14.30 -10.38
N ASP A 67 7.46 15.38 -11.11
CA ASP A 67 7.95 15.29 -12.48
C ASP A 67 9.37 14.72 -12.56
N LEU A 68 10.23 15.03 -11.58
CA LEU A 68 11.56 14.45 -11.47
C LEU A 68 11.48 12.94 -11.21
N VAL A 69 10.62 12.50 -10.28
CA VAL A 69 10.40 11.08 -10.00
C VAL A 69 9.90 10.33 -11.24
N LYS A 70 8.90 10.88 -11.95
CA LYS A 70 8.42 10.30 -13.21
C LYS A 70 9.51 10.21 -14.27
N PHE A 71 10.34 11.25 -14.39
CA PHE A 71 11.48 11.25 -15.31
C PHE A 71 12.52 10.19 -14.95
N LEU A 72 12.88 10.08 -13.67
CA LEU A 72 13.83 9.08 -13.18
C LEU A 72 13.31 7.66 -13.39
N LEU A 73 12.04 7.39 -13.10
CA LEU A 73 11.41 6.10 -13.38
C LEU A 73 11.35 5.76 -14.87
N LYS A 74 11.19 6.77 -15.73
CA LYS A 74 11.26 6.57 -17.19
C LYS A 74 12.68 6.21 -17.65
N LYS A 75 13.70 6.86 -17.07
CA LYS A 75 15.12 6.61 -17.39
C LYS A 75 15.61 5.27 -16.80
N TYR A 76 15.19 4.97 -15.57
CA TYR A 76 15.63 3.81 -14.78
C TYR A 76 14.42 3.07 -14.19
N PRO A 77 13.68 2.31 -15.01
CA PRO A 77 12.45 1.64 -14.56
C PRO A 77 12.70 0.57 -13.49
N HIS A 78 13.88 -0.03 -13.50
CA HIS A 78 14.26 -1.07 -12.53
C HIS A 78 14.42 -0.53 -11.11
N LEU A 79 14.80 0.74 -10.93
CA LEU A 79 14.98 1.34 -9.59
C LEU A 79 13.69 1.35 -8.77
N ARG A 80 12.53 1.17 -9.42
CA ARG A 80 11.24 0.99 -8.77
C ARG A 80 11.23 -0.14 -7.76
N PHE A 81 12.02 -1.19 -8.00
CA PHE A 81 11.96 -2.41 -7.19
C PHE A 81 13.06 -2.47 -6.13
N GLN A 82 14.07 -1.61 -6.24
CA GLN A 82 15.21 -1.62 -5.33
C GLN A 82 14.80 -1.09 -3.96
N ASP A 83 14.89 -1.94 -2.93
CA ASP A 83 14.45 -1.63 -1.56
C ASP A 83 12.96 -1.19 -1.45
N CYS A 84 12.14 -1.60 -2.42
CA CYS A 84 10.73 -1.19 -2.47
C CYS A 84 9.79 -2.08 -1.65
N TYR A 85 10.20 -3.29 -1.28
CA TYR A 85 9.34 -4.25 -0.56
C TYR A 85 9.34 -4.06 0.96
N VAL A 86 9.23 -2.80 1.38
CA VAL A 86 9.15 -2.35 2.76
C VAL A 86 7.81 -1.66 2.95
N GLU A 87 7.22 -1.78 4.14
CA GLU A 87 5.97 -1.11 4.48
C GLU A 87 6.05 0.40 4.22
N GLY A 88 5.00 0.94 3.59
CA GLY A 88 4.91 2.34 3.19
C GLY A 88 5.38 2.63 1.76
N ASN A 89 5.90 1.65 1.02
CA ASN A 89 6.18 1.77 -0.41
C ASN A 89 5.11 1.05 -1.24
N ASN A 90 4.83 1.59 -2.43
CA ASN A 90 3.96 0.99 -3.44
C ASN A 90 4.63 1.10 -4.81
N ASN A 91 4.87 -0.05 -5.45
CA ASN A 91 5.50 -0.18 -6.77
C ASN A 91 4.49 -0.46 -7.90
N VAL A 92 3.19 -0.40 -7.62
CA VAL A 92 2.16 -0.58 -8.64
C VAL A 92 2.20 0.61 -9.60
N LYS A 93 2.38 0.32 -10.89
CA LYS A 93 2.43 1.34 -11.95
C LYS A 93 1.18 2.23 -11.90
N GLY A 94 1.39 3.54 -11.72
CA GLY A 94 0.30 4.53 -11.62
C GLY A 94 -0.08 4.90 -10.18
N TYR A 95 0.29 4.06 -9.20
CA TYR A 95 0.17 4.32 -7.76
C TYR A 95 1.53 4.30 -7.09
N ASP A 96 2.57 4.71 -7.83
CA ASP A 96 3.95 4.69 -7.36
C ASP A 96 4.10 5.68 -6.19
N PHE A 97 4.30 5.15 -4.99
CA PHE A 97 4.55 5.91 -3.77
C PHE A 97 5.75 5.33 -3.07
N PHE A 98 6.73 6.17 -2.77
CA PHE A 98 7.97 5.74 -2.16
C PHE A 98 8.26 6.57 -0.92
N ARG A 99 8.75 5.92 0.13
CA ARG A 99 9.31 6.54 1.33
C ARG A 99 10.54 7.37 0.96
N ASN A 100 10.84 8.34 1.84
CA ASN A 100 12.01 9.21 1.74
C ASN A 100 13.35 8.45 1.69
N ASP A 101 13.38 7.22 2.20
CA ASP A 101 14.57 6.36 2.21
C ASP A 101 14.81 5.66 0.87
N HIS A 102 13.81 5.65 -0.02
CA HIS A 102 13.90 4.95 -1.29
C HIS A 102 14.82 5.70 -2.27
N ILE A 103 15.62 4.97 -3.03
CA ILE A 103 16.67 5.53 -3.90
C ILE A 103 16.12 6.57 -4.87
N ILE A 104 14.96 6.31 -5.49
CA ILE A 104 14.34 7.26 -6.42
C ILE A 104 14.00 8.59 -5.74
N THR A 105 13.49 8.52 -4.51
CA THR A 105 13.14 9.73 -3.75
C THR A 105 14.38 10.50 -3.37
N GLN A 106 15.45 9.81 -2.96
CA GLN A 106 16.74 10.42 -2.64
C GLN A 106 17.39 11.04 -3.88
N MET A 107 17.35 10.38 -5.04
CA MET A 107 17.86 10.93 -6.28
C MET A 107 17.10 12.20 -6.67
N ALA A 108 15.77 12.18 -6.57
CA ALA A 108 14.94 13.33 -6.87
C ALA A 108 15.17 14.50 -5.90
N THR A 109 15.36 14.24 -4.60
CA THR A 109 15.65 15.27 -3.60
C THR A 109 17.03 15.88 -3.80
N HIS A 110 18.07 15.07 -4.04
CA HIS A 110 19.42 15.57 -4.34
C HIS A 110 19.44 16.35 -5.65
N GLN A 111 18.72 15.90 -6.69
CA GLN A 111 18.62 16.63 -7.95
C GLN A 111 17.94 17.98 -7.74
N LEU A 112 16.84 18.02 -6.97
CA LEU A 112 16.16 19.26 -6.64
C LEU A 112 17.05 20.20 -5.82
N TYR A 113 17.84 19.67 -4.90
CA TYR A 113 18.81 20.42 -4.11
C TYR A 113 19.87 21.11 -4.99
N TYR A 114 20.44 20.41 -5.97
CA TYR A 114 21.36 21.03 -6.92
C TYR A 114 20.65 22.05 -7.83
N MET A 115 19.43 21.76 -8.29
CA MET A 115 18.66 22.72 -9.08
C MET A 115 18.36 24.01 -8.32
N ASN A 116 18.08 23.92 -7.01
CA ASN A 116 17.86 25.08 -6.15
C ASN A 116 19.13 25.93 -5.95
N ARG A 117 20.31 25.36 -6.20
CA ARG A 117 21.60 26.06 -6.18
C ARG A 117 22.02 26.66 -7.53
N GLY A 118 21.14 26.59 -8.52
CA GLY A 118 21.38 27.17 -9.85
C GLY A 118 21.98 26.20 -10.87
N TYR A 119 22.18 24.92 -10.53
CA TYR A 119 22.62 23.94 -11.52
C TYR A 119 21.53 23.61 -12.54
N GLY A 120 21.92 23.39 -13.80
CA GLY A 120 21.01 22.93 -14.84
C GLY A 120 20.46 21.53 -14.54
N LYS A 121 19.26 21.20 -15.06
CA LYS A 121 18.60 19.91 -14.80
C LYS A 121 19.47 18.69 -15.16
N LYS A 122 20.22 18.78 -16.27
CA LYS A 122 21.12 17.71 -16.75
C LYS A 122 22.38 17.60 -15.88
N GLU A 123 23.03 18.73 -15.61
CA GLU A 123 24.23 18.77 -14.77
C GLU A 123 23.94 18.31 -13.33
N ALA A 124 22.80 18.72 -12.78
CA ALA A 124 22.31 18.25 -11.49
C ALA A 124 22.12 16.73 -11.47
N LEU A 125 21.54 16.16 -12.54
CA LEU A 125 21.36 14.71 -12.66
C LEU A 125 22.70 13.97 -12.72
N GLU A 126 23.66 14.46 -13.51
CA GLU A 126 24.98 13.83 -13.63
C GLU A 126 25.75 13.81 -12.31
N LYS A 127 25.66 14.89 -11.50
CA LYS A 127 26.25 14.93 -10.16
C LYS A 127 25.61 13.91 -9.23
N VAL A 128 24.29 13.83 -9.25
CA VAL A 128 23.53 12.84 -8.46
C VAL A 128 23.91 11.42 -8.89
N GLU A 129 23.99 11.13 -10.18
CA GLU A 129 24.37 9.80 -10.68
C GLU A 129 25.76 9.38 -10.21
N LYS A 130 26.73 10.30 -10.22
CA LYS A 130 28.08 10.07 -9.67
C LYS A 130 28.06 9.80 -8.16
N GLU A 131 27.29 10.58 -7.40
CA GLU A 131 27.16 10.41 -5.95
C GLU A 131 26.56 9.04 -5.60
N PHE A 132 25.48 8.65 -6.28
CA PHE A 132 24.83 7.35 -6.08
C PHE A 132 25.70 6.18 -6.53
N TYR A 133 26.47 6.34 -7.61
CA TYR A 133 27.44 5.34 -8.05
C TYR A 133 28.53 5.12 -6.98
N ASN A 134 29.12 6.20 -6.47
CA ASN A 134 30.14 6.11 -5.41
C ASN A 134 29.59 5.46 -4.15
N ARG A 135 28.39 5.87 -3.72
CA ARG A 135 27.70 5.25 -2.58
C ARG A 135 27.46 3.76 -2.80
N ARG A 136 27.07 3.36 -4.01
CA ARG A 136 26.88 1.94 -4.35
C ARG A 136 28.19 1.16 -4.26
N MET A 137 29.29 1.73 -4.77
CA MET A 137 30.62 1.12 -4.66
C MET A 137 31.04 0.91 -3.20
N GLU A 138 30.75 1.87 -2.33
CA GLU A 138 31.02 1.74 -0.89
C GLU A 138 30.17 0.66 -0.23
N LEU A 139 28.89 0.56 -0.59
CA LEU A 139 28.00 -0.50 -0.09
C LEU A 139 28.47 -1.88 -0.51
N GLU A 140 28.88 -2.05 -1.78
CA GLU A 140 29.43 -3.31 -2.28
C GLU A 140 30.74 -3.68 -1.57
N LYS A 141 31.63 -2.70 -1.34
CA LYS A 141 32.87 -2.92 -0.55
C LYS A 141 32.55 -3.38 0.87
N LYS A 142 31.65 -2.68 1.57
CA LYS A 142 31.22 -3.03 2.94
C LYS A 142 30.57 -4.41 2.97
N GLN A 143 29.76 -4.75 1.98
CA GLN A 143 29.13 -6.07 1.91
C GLN A 143 30.17 -7.17 1.70
N LYS A 144 31.18 -6.96 0.84
CA LYS A 144 32.28 -7.92 0.65
C LYS A 144 33.06 -8.15 1.95
N ILE A 145 33.40 -7.07 2.66
CA ILE A 145 34.04 -7.16 3.97
C ILE A 145 33.16 -7.94 4.94
N ASN A 146 31.86 -7.62 5.00
CA ASN A 146 30.92 -8.33 5.86
C ASN A 146 30.83 -9.81 5.51
N MET A 147 30.82 -10.18 4.23
CA MET A 147 30.84 -11.58 3.78
C MET A 147 32.12 -12.31 4.20
N CYS A 148 33.28 -11.65 4.14
CA CYS A 148 34.53 -12.22 4.60
C CYS A 148 34.54 -12.41 6.13
N LEU A 149 33.93 -11.51 6.89
CA LEU A 149 33.86 -11.58 8.35
C LEU A 149 32.76 -12.52 8.86
N SER A 150 31.68 -12.70 8.09
CA SER A 150 30.53 -13.52 8.48
C SER A 150 30.73 -14.97 8.07
N ILE A 151 31.33 -15.77 8.96
CA ILE A 151 31.51 -17.21 8.72
C ILE A 151 30.15 -17.95 8.72
N ASP A 152 29.15 -17.49 9.50
CA ASP A 152 27.88 -18.24 9.70
C ASP A 152 26.58 -17.52 9.31
N LYS A 153 26.59 -16.21 9.05
CA LYS A 153 25.37 -15.44 8.75
C LYS A 153 25.15 -15.35 7.24
N LYS A 154 23.98 -15.79 6.75
CA LYS A 154 23.55 -15.58 5.37
C LYS A 154 23.31 -14.08 5.13
N ILE A 155 24.28 -13.41 4.51
CA ILE A 155 24.13 -12.05 4.02
C ILE A 155 23.35 -12.10 2.70
N LYS A 156 22.28 -11.29 2.61
CA LYS A 156 21.53 -11.14 1.36
C LYS A 156 22.44 -10.55 0.28
N PRO A 157 22.45 -11.08 -0.95
CA PRO A 157 23.25 -10.52 -2.03
C PRO A 157 22.73 -9.13 -2.41
N LEU A 158 23.64 -8.22 -2.78
CA LEU A 158 23.25 -6.94 -3.37
C LEU A 158 23.15 -7.16 -4.87
N TYR A 159 21.98 -6.95 -5.44
CA TYR A 159 21.79 -7.15 -6.87
C TYR A 159 22.24 -5.93 -7.66
N THR A 160 22.79 -6.19 -8.84
CA THR A 160 23.15 -5.16 -9.82
C THR A 160 21.93 -4.47 -10.42
N ASN A 161 20.82 -5.21 -10.55
CA ASN A 161 19.60 -4.74 -11.17
C ASN A 161 18.42 -4.81 -10.20
N GLY A 162 17.60 -3.75 -10.18
CA GLY A 162 16.37 -3.69 -9.40
C GLY A 162 15.39 -4.83 -9.71
N TYR A 163 15.32 -5.32 -10.96
CA TYR A 163 14.46 -6.44 -11.32
C TYR A 163 14.78 -7.75 -10.58
N ALA A 164 16.03 -7.95 -10.16
CA ALA A 164 16.39 -9.14 -9.40
C ALA A 164 15.68 -9.18 -8.04
N TYR A 165 15.48 -8.02 -7.39
CA TYR A 165 14.69 -7.92 -6.16
C TYR A 165 13.21 -8.26 -6.40
N LEU A 166 12.67 -7.91 -7.57
CA LEU A 166 11.33 -8.33 -7.96
C LEU A 166 11.24 -9.84 -8.09
N TYR A 167 12.17 -10.47 -8.81
CA TYR A 167 12.16 -11.93 -8.98
C TYR A 167 12.37 -12.68 -7.66
N GLU A 168 13.25 -12.20 -6.79
CA GLU A 168 13.42 -12.75 -5.44
C GLU A 168 12.09 -12.72 -4.67
N LYS A 169 11.35 -11.61 -4.76
CA LYS A 169 10.05 -11.48 -4.10
C LYS A 169 8.94 -12.30 -4.73
N MET A 170 8.95 -12.47 -6.04
CA MET A 170 8.02 -13.39 -6.71
C MET A 170 8.28 -14.83 -6.26
N ALA A 171 9.56 -15.24 -6.19
CA ALA A 171 9.94 -16.56 -5.69
C ALA A 171 9.57 -16.76 -4.20
N ASP A 172 9.78 -15.76 -3.35
CA ASP A 172 9.36 -15.79 -1.94
C ASP A 172 7.84 -15.97 -1.81
N ASN A 173 7.07 -15.22 -2.60
CA ASN A 173 5.60 -15.29 -2.61
C ASN A 173 5.10 -16.65 -3.11
N GLU A 174 5.67 -17.17 -4.20
CA GLU A 174 5.35 -18.48 -4.73
C GLU A 174 5.68 -19.59 -3.72
N LYS A 175 6.86 -19.52 -3.09
CA LYS A 175 7.25 -20.45 -2.03
C LYS A 175 6.29 -20.41 -0.86
N ALA A 176 5.87 -19.23 -0.42
CA ALA A 176 4.89 -19.08 0.64
C ALA A 176 3.55 -19.71 0.24
N HIS A 177 3.08 -19.44 -0.98
CA HIS A 177 1.84 -20.01 -1.52
C HIS A 177 1.89 -21.54 -1.60
N LEU A 178 2.95 -22.11 -2.17
CA LEU A 178 3.17 -23.56 -2.25
C LEU A 178 3.26 -24.19 -0.85
N SER A 179 3.88 -23.50 0.11
CA SER A 179 3.93 -23.99 1.49
C SER A 179 2.55 -24.08 2.15
N LEU A 180 1.64 -23.15 1.83
CA LEU A 180 0.25 -23.17 2.30
C LEU A 180 -0.52 -24.33 1.65
N ILE A 181 -0.35 -24.55 0.35
CA ILE A 181 -0.94 -25.68 -0.36
C ILE A 181 -0.45 -27.00 0.25
N LEU A 182 0.85 -27.16 0.46
CA LEU A 182 1.42 -28.36 1.07
C LEU A 182 0.86 -28.62 2.47
N LYS A 183 0.74 -27.57 3.30
CA LYS A 183 0.12 -27.69 4.63
C LYS A 183 -1.32 -28.17 4.55
N ARG A 184 -2.12 -27.61 3.62
CA ARG A 184 -3.51 -28.03 3.40
C ARG A 184 -3.61 -29.48 2.91
N LEU A 185 -2.80 -29.86 1.92
CA LEU A 185 -2.76 -31.24 1.40
C LEU A 185 -2.39 -32.25 2.49
N ARG A 186 -1.39 -31.93 3.33
CA ARG A 186 -1.02 -32.78 4.48
C ARG A 186 -2.17 -32.93 5.47
N SER A 187 -2.84 -31.83 5.82
CA SER A 187 -3.99 -31.89 6.73
C SER A 187 -5.17 -32.69 6.17
N MET A 188 -5.41 -32.64 4.86
CA MET A 188 -6.45 -33.45 4.21
C MET A 188 -6.08 -34.93 4.19
N ARG A 189 -4.81 -35.26 3.89
CA ARG A 189 -4.32 -36.64 3.96
C ARG A 189 -4.47 -37.22 5.36
N GLU A 190 -4.08 -36.47 6.39
CA GLU A 190 -4.23 -36.90 7.79
C GLU A 190 -5.70 -37.14 8.19
N LYS A 191 -6.64 -36.34 7.68
CA LYS A 191 -8.08 -36.55 7.91
C LYS A 191 -8.57 -37.82 7.23
N LEU A 192 -8.23 -38.02 5.96
CA LEU A 192 -8.60 -39.23 5.21
C LEU A 192 -8.01 -40.50 5.85
N GLU A 193 -6.75 -40.47 6.29
CA GLU A 193 -6.13 -41.61 6.99
C GLU A 193 -6.82 -41.89 8.33
N LYS A 194 -7.27 -40.86 9.06
CA LYS A 194 -8.05 -41.04 10.30
C LYS A 194 -9.44 -41.60 10.03
N GLU A 195 -10.14 -41.09 9.02
CA GLU A 195 -11.45 -41.61 8.59
C GLU A 195 -11.34 -43.07 8.14
N GLN A 196 -10.32 -43.42 7.36
CA GLN A 196 -10.06 -44.81 6.97
C GLN A 196 -9.78 -45.72 8.17
N ARG A 197 -9.00 -45.27 9.16
CA ARG A 197 -8.75 -46.03 10.39
C ARG A 197 -10.00 -46.20 11.24
N GLN A 198 -10.86 -45.17 11.33
CA GLN A 198 -12.13 -45.25 12.05
C GLN A 198 -13.11 -46.20 11.36
N ASN A 199 -13.23 -46.13 10.03
CA ASN A 199 -14.06 -47.03 9.24
C ASN A 199 -13.57 -48.49 9.34
N ALA A 200 -12.25 -48.72 9.30
CA ALA A 200 -11.67 -50.05 9.45
C ALA A 200 -11.85 -50.63 10.87
N ALA A 201 -11.85 -49.78 11.91
CA ALA A 201 -12.13 -50.20 13.27
C ALA A 201 -13.61 -50.56 13.48
N GLN A 202 -14.54 -49.82 12.85
CA GLN A 202 -15.98 -50.11 12.91
C GLN A 202 -16.35 -51.42 12.18
N THR A 203 -15.74 -51.74 11.04
CA THR A 203 -15.98 -53.02 10.36
C THR A 203 -15.48 -54.24 11.16
N HIS A 204 -14.48 -54.06 12.02
CA HIS A 204 -14.00 -55.13 12.91
C HIS A 204 -14.90 -55.33 14.14
N THR A 205 -15.51 -54.28 14.69
CA THR A 205 -16.45 -54.44 15.81
C THR A 205 -17.76 -55.10 15.38
N ASP A 206 -18.29 -54.76 14.20
CA ASP A 206 -19.56 -55.29 13.70
C ASP A 206 -19.47 -56.78 13.29
N SER A 207 -18.29 -57.24 12.89
CA SER A 207 -18.02 -58.66 12.60
C SER A 207 -17.81 -59.51 13.86
N THR A 208 -17.37 -58.90 14.96
CA THR A 208 -17.16 -59.62 16.23
C THR A 208 -18.48 -59.82 16.99
N THR A 209 -19.40 -58.83 16.95
CA THR A 209 -20.72 -58.94 17.58
C THR A 209 -21.69 -59.88 16.87
N ASN A 210 -21.52 -60.12 15.55
CA ASN A 210 -22.35 -61.07 14.81
C ASN A 210 -21.92 -62.54 14.98
N ASN A 211 -20.72 -62.81 15.50
CA ASN A 211 -20.29 -64.18 15.81
C ASN A 211 -20.71 -64.61 17.24
N GLU A 212 -20.78 -63.70 18.21
CA GLU A 212 -21.23 -64.03 19.56
C GLU A 212 -22.74 -64.29 19.67
N SER A 213 -23.56 -63.76 18.74
CA SER A 213 -25.00 -64.03 18.69
C SER A 213 -25.35 -65.37 18.02
N ASN A 214 -24.42 -65.98 17.29
CA ASN A 214 -24.62 -67.28 16.62
C ASN A 214 -24.11 -68.48 17.44
N GLU A 215 -23.27 -68.27 18.46
CA GLU A 215 -22.84 -69.36 19.36
C GLU A 215 -23.80 -69.60 20.54
N LYS A 216 -24.72 -68.67 20.84
CA LYS A 216 -25.72 -68.84 21.91
C LYS A 216 -27.01 -69.54 21.48
N SER A 217 -27.27 -69.68 20.17
CA SER A 217 -28.47 -70.36 19.65
C SER A 217 -28.27 -71.86 19.37
N ALA A 218 -27.04 -72.39 19.53
CA ALA A 218 -26.72 -73.80 19.30
C ALA A 218 -26.56 -74.64 20.59
N LYS A 219 -26.92 -74.08 21.76
CA LYS A 219 -26.87 -74.74 23.07
C LYS A 219 -28.18 -74.54 23.85
N THR A 220 -29.27 -75.05 23.31
CA THR A 220 -30.48 -75.39 24.08
C THR A 220 -31.23 -76.46 23.30
N ASP A 221 -31.16 -77.67 23.85
CA ASP A 221 -32.00 -78.87 23.74
C ASP A 221 -33.23 -78.84 22.83
#